data_AF-A0A944NYP4-F1
#
_entry.id   AF-A0A944NYP4-F1
#
_cell.length_a   1.000
_cell.length_b   1.000
_cell.length_c   1.000
_cell.angle_alpha   90.00
_cell.angle_beta   90.00
_cell.angle_gamma   90.00
#
_symmetry.space_group_name_H-M   'P 1'
#
loop_
_entity.id
_entity.type
_entity.pdbx_description
1 polymer ?
#
loop_
_entity_poly.entity_id
_entity_poly.type
_entity_poly.pdbx_seq_one_letter_code
_entity_poly.pdbx_strand_id
1 'polypeptide(L)'
;MANNLANIWDADPDAAPKERPPFENDTVGRFRSGRLVKAGRTETPEALNEWRVTTGDPTVAAKVAELLGGTPEEWDPEKEDRLEILTSARTVNIIIEPDGVDASFKQFIPGVGMVHHCDGFTVLSTPEEEQGQPCKCPTTIAARKLTAQRGGPKPSVDVTFRLLDAPDLGKFRFNSGSWKLVEALGPLFAELDCYGNAGDEEAGTEGVPVRASLTIENVTYVPKKGPRAGQTVSYNKPVIKIFGAYEAAEDEGAGLSKAA
;
A
#
# COMPACT_ATOMS: atom_id res chain seq x y z
N MET A 1 -27.39 20.17 -28.61
CA MET A 1 -26.43 20.54 -29.67
C MET A 1 -25.88 19.25 -30.26
N ALA A 2 -25.91 19.08 -31.58
CA ALA A 2 -25.39 17.87 -32.21
C ALA A 2 -23.87 17.77 -31.98
N ASN A 3 -23.39 16.59 -31.59
CA ASN A 3 -21.96 16.33 -31.41
C ASN A 3 -21.31 16.16 -32.79
N ASN A 4 -20.98 17.29 -33.43
CA ASN A 4 -20.43 17.34 -34.79
C ASN A 4 -19.01 16.73 -34.92
N LEU A 5 -18.41 16.29 -33.80
CA LEU A 5 -17.08 15.68 -33.76
C LEU A 5 -17.11 14.15 -33.70
N ALA A 6 -18.28 13.52 -33.56
CA ALA A 6 -18.40 12.05 -33.51
C ALA A 6 -17.79 11.36 -34.73
N ASN A 7 -17.98 11.95 -35.92
CA ASN A 7 -17.45 11.44 -37.18
C ASN A 7 -15.91 11.38 -37.26
N ILE A 8 -15.20 12.11 -36.39
CA ILE A 8 -13.73 12.05 -36.31
C ILE A 8 -13.28 10.71 -35.75
N TRP A 9 -13.97 10.21 -34.72
CA TRP A 9 -13.64 8.95 -34.05
C TRP A 9 -14.13 7.73 -34.85
N ASP A 10 -15.17 7.88 -35.68
CA ASP A 10 -15.59 6.85 -36.64
C ASP A 10 -14.56 6.66 -37.78
N ALA A 11 -13.84 7.72 -38.15
CA ALA A 11 -12.83 7.70 -39.22
C ALA A 11 -11.42 7.32 -38.73
N ASP A 12 -11.11 7.58 -37.46
CA ASP A 12 -9.86 7.22 -36.79
C ASP A 12 -10.17 6.66 -35.39
N PRO A 13 -10.54 5.36 -35.31
CA PRO A 13 -10.91 4.73 -34.03
C PRO A 13 -9.75 4.68 -33.03
N ASP A 14 -8.49 4.74 -33.48
CA ASP A 14 -7.31 4.78 -32.61
C ASP A 14 -7.10 6.17 -31.97
N ALA A 15 -7.64 7.23 -32.57
CA ALA A 15 -7.66 8.59 -32.04
C ALA A 15 -8.92 8.91 -31.20
N ALA A 16 -9.84 7.96 -31.04
CA ALA A 16 -10.96 8.10 -30.13
C ALA A 16 -10.45 8.37 -28.70
N PRO A 17 -11.12 9.23 -27.90
CA PRO A 17 -10.81 9.38 -26.49
C PRO A 17 -10.90 7.99 -25.86
N LYS A 18 -9.74 7.43 -25.47
CA LYS A 18 -9.70 6.11 -24.83
C LYS A 18 -10.67 6.15 -23.66
N GLU A 19 -11.66 5.26 -23.68
CA GLU A 19 -12.52 5.06 -22.53
C GLU A 19 -11.60 4.81 -21.33
N ARG A 20 -11.76 5.64 -20.31
CA ARG A 20 -10.88 5.56 -19.13
C ARG A 20 -11.08 4.18 -18.54
N PRO A 21 -10.01 3.40 -18.31
CA PRO A 21 -10.17 2.08 -17.74
C PRO A 21 -10.98 2.21 -16.45
N PRO A 22 -12.06 1.43 -16.28
CA PRO A 22 -12.70 1.29 -14.97
C PRO A 22 -11.64 0.71 -14.03
N PHE A 23 -11.47 1.33 -12.86
CA PHE A 23 -10.48 1.00 -11.83
C PHE A 23 -10.06 -0.49 -11.84
N GLU A 24 -8.85 -0.78 -12.29
CA GLU A 24 -8.31 -2.15 -12.34
C GLU A 24 -7.92 -2.72 -10.96
N ASN A 25 -8.33 -2.10 -9.85
CA ASN A 25 -7.99 -2.58 -8.50
C ASN A 25 -9.20 -2.61 -7.57
N ASP A 26 -9.25 -3.68 -6.76
CA ASP A 26 -10.01 -3.84 -5.51
C ASP A 26 -9.65 -2.77 -4.44
N THR A 27 -9.04 -1.66 -4.83
CA THR A 27 -8.57 -0.61 -3.92
C THR A 27 -8.95 0.77 -4.45
N VAL A 28 -9.50 1.60 -3.57
CA VAL A 28 -9.96 2.96 -3.88
C VAL A 28 -8.87 4.02 -3.77
N GLY A 29 -7.72 3.68 -3.19
CA GLY A 29 -6.61 4.60 -3.04
C GLY A 29 -5.34 3.95 -2.51
N ARG A 30 -4.22 4.68 -2.62
CA ARG A 30 -2.89 4.20 -2.23
C ARG A 30 -2.22 5.16 -1.27
N PHE A 31 -1.80 4.64 -0.13
CA PHE A 31 -0.97 5.38 0.82
C PHE A 31 0.50 5.27 0.41
N ARG A 32 1.21 6.40 0.52
CA ARG A 32 2.62 6.55 0.13
C ARG A 32 3.36 7.34 1.20
N SER A 33 4.57 6.91 1.53
CA SER A 33 5.46 7.55 2.52
C SER A 33 6.53 8.46 1.88
N GLY A 34 6.41 8.70 0.58
CA GLY A 34 7.33 9.53 -0.18
C GLY A 34 6.74 9.96 -1.52
N ARG A 35 7.42 10.90 -2.17
CA ARG A 35 7.09 11.37 -3.52
C ARG A 35 8.37 11.66 -4.32
N LEU A 36 8.22 11.81 -5.62
CA LEU A 36 9.27 12.37 -6.47
C LEU A 36 9.00 13.87 -6.61
N VAL A 37 9.97 14.70 -6.27
CA VAL A 37 9.91 16.15 -6.50
C VAL A 37 10.86 16.53 -7.63
N LYS A 38 10.40 17.39 -8.52
CA LYS A 38 11.27 17.96 -9.56
C LYS A 38 12.16 19.02 -8.93
N ALA A 39 13.45 18.72 -8.83
CA ALA A 39 14.49 19.68 -8.47
C ALA A 39 15.29 20.02 -9.74
N GLY A 40 14.84 21.03 -10.47
CA GLY A 40 15.41 21.39 -11.78
C GLY A 40 15.09 20.35 -12.85
N ARG A 41 16.12 19.76 -13.47
CA ARG A 41 15.97 18.72 -14.52
C ARG A 41 15.90 17.29 -13.97
N THR A 42 16.04 17.11 -12.66
CA THR A 42 16.14 15.80 -12.04
C THR A 42 14.99 15.59 -11.06
N GLU A 43 14.37 14.42 -11.12
CA GLU A 43 13.42 13.97 -10.11
C GLU A 43 14.20 13.44 -8.91
N THR A 44 13.96 14.04 -7.74
CA THR A 44 14.60 13.66 -6.50
C THR A 44 13.56 13.02 -5.59
N PRO A 45 13.83 11.83 -5.03
CA PRO A 45 12.96 11.25 -4.01
C PRO A 45 12.94 12.11 -2.74
N GLU A 46 11.76 12.47 -2.30
CA GLU A 46 11.50 13.12 -1.02
C GLU A 46 10.75 12.14 -0.10
N ALA A 47 11.28 11.96 1.11
CA ALA A 47 10.60 11.20 2.16
C ALA A 47 9.62 12.13 2.89
N LEU A 48 8.37 11.69 3.05
CA LEU A 48 7.31 12.48 3.67
C LEU A 48 7.05 12.00 5.10
N ASN A 49 7.03 12.93 6.05
CA ASN A 49 6.78 12.62 7.46
C ASN A 49 5.29 12.35 7.73
N GLU A 50 4.42 12.86 6.86
CA GLU A 50 2.99 12.64 6.82
C GLU A 50 2.61 11.77 5.62
N TRP A 51 1.39 11.24 5.63
CA TRP A 51 0.91 10.39 4.54
C TRP A 51 0.58 11.20 3.29
N ARG A 52 1.00 10.66 2.13
CA ARG A 52 0.46 11.04 0.83
C ARG A 52 -0.53 9.96 0.39
N VAL A 53 -1.71 10.36 -0.03
CA VAL A 53 -2.72 9.44 -0.57
C VAL A 53 -2.92 9.76 -2.04
N THR A 54 -2.94 8.76 -2.92
CA THR A 54 -3.31 8.91 -4.33
C THR A 54 -4.57 8.12 -4.68
N THR A 55 -5.45 8.71 -5.48
CA THR A 55 -6.73 8.09 -5.92
C THR A 55 -7.22 8.70 -7.23
N GLY A 56 -8.06 7.97 -7.97
CA GLY A 56 -8.76 8.47 -9.16
C GLY A 56 -10.14 9.06 -8.87
N ASP A 57 -10.68 8.77 -7.68
CA ASP A 57 -12.05 9.12 -7.29
C ASP A 57 -12.07 10.42 -6.45
N PRO A 58 -12.71 11.50 -6.96
CA PRO A 58 -12.85 12.75 -6.22
C PRO A 58 -13.59 12.61 -4.88
N THR A 59 -14.52 11.66 -4.77
CA THR A 59 -15.28 11.38 -3.53
C THR A 59 -14.36 10.82 -2.46
N VAL A 60 -13.51 9.86 -2.84
CA VAL A 60 -12.47 9.29 -1.98
C VAL A 60 -11.47 10.37 -1.58
N ALA A 61 -11.01 11.18 -2.53
CA ALA A 61 -10.07 12.27 -2.26
C ALA A 61 -10.63 13.29 -1.27
N ALA A 62 -11.88 13.72 -1.45
CA ALA A 62 -12.54 14.66 -0.56
C ALA A 62 -12.69 14.08 0.86
N LYS A 63 -13.12 12.81 0.98
CA LYS A 63 -13.29 12.18 2.30
C LYS A 63 -11.95 11.96 3.01
N VAL A 64 -10.91 11.57 2.29
CA VAL A 64 -9.55 11.46 2.84
C VAL A 64 -9.05 12.82 3.33
N ALA A 65 -9.26 13.89 2.57
CA ALA A 65 -8.87 15.24 2.98
C ALA A 65 -9.66 15.74 4.21
N GLU A 66 -10.94 15.39 4.31
CA GLU A 66 -11.77 15.67 5.49
C GLU A 66 -11.21 14.98 6.75
N LEU A 67 -10.86 13.69 6.65
CA LEU A 67 -10.43 12.87 7.78
C LEU A 67 -8.97 13.14 8.20
N LEU A 68 -8.08 13.30 7.23
CA LEU A 68 -6.62 13.33 7.45
C LEU A 68 -5.99 14.70 7.19
N GLY A 69 -6.80 15.69 6.80
CA GLY A 69 -6.34 17.00 6.38
C GLY A 69 -5.72 17.00 4.98
N GLY A 70 -5.29 18.19 4.55
CA GLY A 70 -4.72 18.41 3.22
C GLY A 70 -5.74 18.95 2.22
N THR A 71 -5.37 18.98 0.95
CA THR A 71 -6.22 19.43 -0.15
C THR A 71 -6.00 18.51 -1.35
N PRO A 72 -7.06 18.00 -2.00
CA PRO A 72 -6.91 17.24 -3.23
C PRO A 72 -6.35 18.10 -4.36
N GLU A 73 -5.29 17.62 -5.00
CA GLU A 73 -4.64 18.25 -6.14
C GLU A 73 -4.43 17.22 -7.26
N GLU A 74 -4.44 17.66 -8.51
CA GLU A 74 -4.08 16.81 -9.64
C GLU A 74 -2.56 16.72 -9.76
N TRP A 75 -2.00 15.52 -9.84
CA TRP A 75 -0.53 15.32 -9.91
C TRP A 75 -0.07 14.53 -11.14
N ASP A 76 -0.88 13.58 -11.62
CA ASP A 76 -0.58 12.77 -12.80
C ASP A 76 -1.86 12.50 -13.60
N PRO A 77 -2.23 13.40 -14.53
CA PRO A 77 -3.50 13.32 -15.24
C PRO A 77 -3.62 12.10 -16.16
N GLU A 78 -2.50 11.45 -16.48
CA GLU A 78 -2.45 10.29 -17.39
C GLU A 78 -2.61 8.95 -16.66
N LYS A 79 -2.51 8.94 -15.31
CA LYS A 79 -2.66 7.73 -14.50
C LYS A 79 -4.04 7.63 -13.87
N GLU A 80 -4.43 6.40 -13.50
CA GLU A 80 -5.67 6.14 -12.77
C GLU A 80 -5.71 6.85 -11.42
N ASP A 81 -4.58 6.93 -10.70
CA ASP A 81 -4.48 7.59 -9.40
C ASP A 81 -4.16 9.08 -9.50
N ARG A 82 -4.82 9.81 -10.42
CA ARG A 82 -4.51 11.20 -10.81
C ARG A 82 -4.58 12.27 -9.71
N LEU A 83 -5.33 12.03 -8.64
CA LEU A 83 -5.46 12.95 -7.52
C LEU A 83 -4.46 12.56 -6.44
N GLU A 84 -3.79 13.55 -5.85
CA GLU A 84 -3.00 13.41 -4.64
C GLU A 84 -3.56 14.25 -3.51
N ILE A 85 -3.37 13.75 -2.30
CA ILE A 85 -3.68 14.44 -1.06
C ILE A 85 -2.42 14.36 -0.19
N LEU A 86 -1.77 15.49 0.02
CA LEU A 86 -0.73 15.63 1.04
C LEU A 86 -1.42 15.90 2.37
N THR A 87 -1.54 14.85 3.18
CA THR A 87 -2.26 14.92 4.46
C THR A 87 -1.42 15.62 5.53
N SER A 88 -2.04 16.01 6.63
CA SER A 88 -1.33 16.41 7.86
C SER A 88 -1.15 15.26 8.84
N ALA A 89 -1.68 14.08 8.51
CA ALA A 89 -1.69 12.91 9.37
C ALA A 89 -0.41 12.08 9.24
N ARG A 90 0.23 11.80 10.37
CA ARG A 90 1.32 10.81 10.47
C ARG A 90 0.82 9.42 10.82
N THR A 91 -0.32 9.36 11.50
CA THR A 91 -0.97 8.15 11.97
C THR A 91 -2.38 8.10 11.40
N VAL A 92 -2.77 6.92 10.93
CA VAL A 92 -4.10 6.66 10.40
C VAL A 92 -4.66 5.46 11.14
N ASN A 93 -5.90 5.57 11.59
CA ASN A 93 -6.61 4.45 12.18
C ASN A 93 -7.21 3.60 11.06
N ILE A 94 -6.90 2.31 11.06
CA ILE A 94 -7.19 1.39 9.98
C ILE A 94 -7.86 0.12 10.48
N ILE A 95 -8.55 -0.56 9.58
CA ILE A 95 -9.09 -1.91 9.77
C ILE A 95 -8.31 -2.82 8.84
N ILE A 96 -7.69 -3.86 9.38
CA ILE A 96 -6.99 -4.89 8.60
C ILE A 96 -7.87 -6.13 8.60
N GLU A 97 -8.27 -6.57 7.41
CA GLU A 97 -8.98 -7.85 7.23
C GLU A 97 -8.01 -9.02 7.44
N PRO A 98 -8.51 -10.25 7.71
CA PRO A 98 -7.70 -11.45 7.55
C PRO A 98 -6.96 -11.45 6.20
N ASP A 99 -5.71 -11.92 6.18
CA ASP A 99 -4.80 -11.85 5.03
C ASP A 99 -4.50 -10.44 4.49
N GLY A 100 -4.86 -9.39 5.23
CA GLY A 100 -4.65 -8.00 4.83
C GLY A 100 -3.19 -7.55 4.82
N VAL A 101 -2.25 -8.39 5.28
CA VAL A 101 -0.82 -8.12 5.27
C VAL A 101 -0.07 -9.25 4.54
N ASP A 102 0.45 -8.94 3.36
CA ASP A 102 1.34 -9.82 2.60
C ASP A 102 2.79 -9.34 2.71
N ALA A 103 3.72 -10.28 2.84
CA ALA A 103 5.15 -9.99 2.87
C ALA A 103 5.93 -10.97 2.01
N SER A 104 6.56 -10.42 0.97
CA SER A 104 7.29 -11.17 -0.02
C SER A 104 8.58 -10.45 -0.45
N PHE A 105 9.37 -11.09 -1.31
CA PHE A 105 10.54 -10.51 -1.96
C PHE A 105 10.30 -10.45 -3.46
N LYS A 106 10.47 -9.27 -4.05
CA LYS A 106 10.24 -9.01 -5.47
C LYS A 106 11.49 -8.39 -6.11
N GLN A 107 11.79 -8.79 -7.35
CA GLN A 107 12.82 -8.17 -8.18
C GLN A 107 12.19 -7.62 -9.45
N PHE A 108 12.47 -6.36 -9.74
CA PHE A 108 12.02 -5.67 -10.94
C PHE A 108 13.23 -5.21 -11.76
N ILE A 109 13.17 -5.45 -13.07
CA ILE A 109 14.15 -4.95 -14.03
C ILE A 109 13.44 -3.94 -14.95
N PRO A 110 13.97 -2.70 -15.09
CA PRO A 110 13.41 -1.71 -16.00
C PRO A 110 13.24 -2.25 -17.42
N GLY A 111 12.06 -2.06 -18.02
CA GLY A 111 11.72 -2.53 -19.36
C GLY A 111 11.35 -4.02 -19.46
N VAL A 112 11.62 -4.83 -18.44
CA VAL A 112 11.24 -6.26 -18.40
C VAL A 112 10.08 -6.50 -17.44
N GLY A 113 10.01 -5.76 -16.33
CA GLY A 113 8.99 -5.94 -15.30
C GLY A 113 9.47 -6.81 -14.14
N MET A 114 8.55 -7.52 -13.50
CA MET A 114 8.87 -8.42 -12.38
C MET A 114 9.56 -9.68 -12.91
N VAL A 115 10.74 -9.98 -12.39
CA VAL A 115 11.54 -11.15 -12.82
C VAL A 115 11.73 -12.17 -11.70
N HIS A 116 11.33 -11.83 -10.48
CA HIS A 116 11.39 -12.75 -9.34
C HIS A 116 10.35 -12.37 -8.29
N HIS A 117 9.63 -13.35 -7.76
CA HIS A 117 8.70 -13.21 -6.63
C HIS A 117 8.77 -14.46 -5.74
N CYS A 118 9.19 -14.30 -4.49
CA CYS A 118 9.37 -15.38 -3.52
C CYS A 118 9.01 -14.96 -2.08
N ASP A 119 8.73 -15.93 -1.20
CA ASP A 119 8.67 -15.71 0.27
C ASP A 119 10.07 -15.75 0.92
N GLY A 120 11.09 -16.06 0.11
CA GLY A 120 12.47 -16.24 0.50
C GLY A 120 12.92 -17.69 0.62
N PHE A 121 12.01 -18.65 0.60
CA PHE A 121 12.26 -20.09 0.60
C PHE A 121 11.67 -20.78 -0.62
N THR A 122 10.57 -20.28 -1.18
CA THR A 122 9.86 -20.79 -2.34
C THR A 122 9.52 -19.67 -3.31
N VAL A 123 9.47 -20.00 -4.61
CA VAL A 123 9.00 -19.07 -5.65
C VAL A 123 7.48 -19.04 -5.63
N LEU A 124 6.89 -17.85 -5.52
CA LEU A 124 5.45 -17.68 -5.35
C LEU A 124 4.69 -17.59 -6.67
N SER A 125 5.27 -16.96 -7.70
CA SER A 125 4.58 -16.76 -8.99
C SER A 125 5.50 -16.43 -10.18
N THR A 126 6.68 -15.86 -9.94
CA THR A 126 7.58 -15.47 -11.03
C THR A 126 9.01 -15.91 -10.71
N PRO A 127 9.68 -16.63 -11.62
CA PRO A 127 9.18 -17.13 -12.91
C PRO A 127 8.14 -18.26 -12.76
N GLU A 128 7.21 -18.38 -13.72
CA GLU A 128 6.06 -19.30 -13.65
C GLU A 128 6.53 -20.77 -13.64
N GLU A 129 7.56 -21.08 -14.43
CA GLU A 129 8.16 -22.41 -14.49
C GLU A 129 8.86 -22.86 -13.20
N GLU A 130 9.22 -21.93 -12.32
CA GLU A 130 9.82 -22.24 -11.01
C GLU A 130 8.80 -22.10 -9.87
N GLN A 131 7.51 -21.83 -10.13
CA GLN A 131 6.51 -21.66 -9.08
C GLN A 131 6.43 -22.90 -8.16
N GLY A 132 6.43 -22.67 -6.85
CA GLY A 132 6.48 -23.71 -5.81
C GLY A 132 7.85 -24.34 -5.60
N GLN A 133 8.85 -24.05 -6.44
CA GLN A 133 10.21 -24.57 -6.28
C GLN A 133 10.98 -23.81 -5.20
N PRO A 134 12.02 -24.44 -4.59
CA PRO A 134 12.90 -23.76 -3.65
C PRO A 134 13.56 -22.53 -4.26
N CYS A 135 13.39 -21.39 -3.60
CA CYS A 135 14.00 -20.13 -3.97
C CYS A 135 15.52 -20.16 -3.71
N LYS A 136 16.28 -19.57 -4.64
CA LYS A 136 17.75 -19.44 -4.54
C LYS A 136 18.18 -18.23 -3.70
N CYS A 137 17.26 -17.57 -3.00
CA CYS A 137 17.58 -16.43 -2.15
C CYS A 137 18.46 -16.85 -0.95
N PRO A 138 19.40 -15.99 -0.51
CA PRO A 138 20.16 -16.27 0.69
C PRO A 138 19.27 -16.41 1.93
N THR A 139 19.60 -17.31 2.85
CA THR A 139 18.79 -17.55 4.05
C THR A 139 18.86 -16.41 5.07
N THR A 140 19.99 -15.69 5.14
CA THR A 140 20.18 -14.62 6.14
C THR A 140 19.75 -13.25 5.63
N ILE A 141 19.13 -12.44 6.51
CA ILE A 141 18.75 -11.05 6.20
C ILE A 141 19.96 -10.20 5.75
N ALA A 142 21.13 -10.41 6.34
CA ALA A 142 22.35 -9.68 5.97
C ALA A 142 22.76 -9.96 4.52
N ALA A 143 22.76 -11.23 4.09
CA ALA A 143 23.07 -11.60 2.72
C ALA A 143 21.99 -11.15 1.71
N ARG A 144 20.71 -11.16 2.12
CA ARG A 144 19.61 -10.61 1.30
C ARG A 144 19.78 -9.11 1.08
N LYS A 145 20.11 -8.34 2.12
CA LYS A 145 20.40 -6.89 2.01
C LYS A 145 21.54 -6.61 1.04
N LEU A 146 22.62 -7.39 1.10
CA LEU A 146 23.75 -7.25 0.17
C LEU A 146 23.35 -7.57 -1.28
N THR A 147 22.54 -8.61 -1.48
CA THR A 147 22.04 -9.01 -2.81
C THR A 147 21.12 -7.95 -3.40
N ALA A 148 20.21 -7.39 -2.58
CA ALA A 148 19.34 -6.28 -2.97
C ALA A 148 20.09 -5.00 -3.37
N GLN A 149 21.22 -4.70 -2.71
CA GLN A 149 22.09 -3.58 -3.09
C GLN A 149 22.72 -3.76 -4.47
N ARG A 150 22.86 -5.00 -4.93
CA ARG A 150 23.39 -5.37 -6.25
C ARG A 150 22.30 -5.60 -7.30
N GLY A 151 21.06 -5.19 -7.01
CA GLY A 151 19.93 -5.30 -7.94
C GLY A 151 19.11 -6.58 -7.82
N GLY A 152 19.35 -7.40 -6.79
CA GLY A 152 18.54 -8.59 -6.51
C GLY A 152 17.20 -8.28 -5.82
N PRO A 153 16.46 -9.33 -5.39
CA PRO A 153 15.15 -9.20 -4.79
C PRO A 153 15.14 -8.32 -3.53
N LYS A 154 14.12 -7.45 -3.44
CA LYS A 154 13.90 -6.53 -2.32
C LYS A 154 12.60 -6.90 -1.61
N PRO A 155 12.45 -6.58 -0.32
CA PRO A 155 11.19 -6.74 0.36
C PRO A 155 10.07 -5.99 -0.35
N SER A 156 8.87 -6.57 -0.30
CA SER A 156 7.59 -5.96 -0.65
C SER A 156 6.62 -6.36 0.44
N VAL A 157 6.31 -5.43 1.33
CA VAL A 157 5.26 -5.61 2.33
C VAL A 157 4.05 -4.83 1.84
N ASP A 158 2.99 -5.56 1.53
CA ASP A 158 1.72 -5.06 1.06
C ASP A 158 0.70 -5.11 2.21
N VAL A 159 0.10 -3.96 2.52
CA VAL A 159 -0.90 -3.81 3.57
C VAL A 159 -2.17 -3.29 2.91
N THR A 160 -3.22 -4.09 2.94
CA THR A 160 -4.56 -3.75 2.46
C THR A 160 -5.46 -3.52 3.66
N PHE A 161 -6.14 -2.39 3.69
CA PHE A 161 -6.90 -1.97 4.87
C PHE A 161 -8.05 -1.04 4.51
N ARG A 162 -9.03 -0.88 5.41
CA ARG A 162 -10.05 0.17 5.32
C ARG A 162 -9.74 1.28 6.33
N LEU A 163 -10.27 2.49 6.13
CA LEU A 163 -10.15 3.55 7.12
C LEU A 163 -11.14 3.29 8.25
N LEU A 164 -10.69 3.38 9.51
CA LEU A 164 -11.56 3.12 10.66
C LEU A 164 -12.75 4.10 10.73
N ASP A 165 -12.50 5.37 10.42
CA ASP A 165 -13.49 6.45 10.49
C ASP A 165 -14.39 6.54 9.24
N ALA A 166 -14.09 5.76 8.20
CA ALA A 166 -14.93 5.63 7.00
C ALA A 166 -14.73 4.23 6.34
N PRO A 167 -15.21 3.15 6.98
CA PRO A 167 -14.96 1.79 6.50
C PRO A 167 -15.56 1.52 5.11
N ASP A 168 -16.70 2.15 4.81
CA ASP A 168 -17.42 1.96 3.54
C ASP A 168 -16.79 2.70 2.37
N LEU A 169 -15.74 3.49 2.61
CA LEU A 169 -15.02 4.19 1.55
C LEU A 169 -14.30 3.22 0.59
N GLY A 170 -14.05 1.99 1.06
CA GLY A 170 -13.38 0.93 0.33
C GLY A 170 -11.98 0.62 0.87
N LYS A 171 -11.29 -0.31 0.20
CA LYS A 171 -9.95 -0.76 0.60
C LYS A 171 -8.87 0.18 0.08
N PHE A 172 -7.91 0.49 0.91
CA PHE A 172 -6.69 1.19 0.58
C PHE A 172 -5.52 0.22 0.60
N ARG A 173 -4.45 0.58 -0.12
CA ARG A 173 -3.20 -0.18 -0.13
C ARG A 173 -2.01 0.68 0.25
N PHE A 174 -1.15 0.14 1.10
CA PHE A 174 0.18 0.65 1.36
C PHE A 174 1.22 -0.42 0.99
N ASN A 175 2.23 -0.06 0.21
CA ASN A 175 3.35 -0.94 -0.11
C ASN A 175 4.66 -0.35 0.43
N SER A 176 5.49 -1.20 1.04
CA SER A 176 6.77 -0.80 1.61
C SER A 176 7.87 -1.80 1.31
N GLY A 177 8.99 -1.30 0.76
CA GLY A 177 10.23 -2.05 0.62
C GLY A 177 11.18 -1.94 1.82
N SER A 178 10.68 -1.50 2.98
CA SER A 178 11.50 -1.22 4.16
C SER A 178 11.99 -2.50 4.84
N TRP A 179 13.31 -2.68 4.89
CA TRP A 179 13.93 -3.75 5.70
C TRP A 179 13.62 -3.64 7.19
N LYS A 180 13.33 -2.43 7.69
CA LYS A 180 12.94 -2.22 9.09
C LYS A 180 11.52 -2.69 9.36
N LEU A 181 10.65 -2.63 8.36
CA LEU A 181 9.32 -3.22 8.46
C LEU A 181 9.42 -4.76 8.44
N VAL A 182 10.27 -5.33 7.58
CA VAL A 182 10.53 -6.79 7.58
C VAL A 182 10.98 -7.31 8.94
N GLU A 183 11.90 -6.59 9.61
CA GLU A 183 12.36 -6.92 10.96
C GLU A 183 11.22 -6.89 12.01
N ALA A 184 10.14 -6.13 11.75
CA ALA A 184 8.98 -6.00 12.63
C ALA A 184 7.81 -6.95 12.26
N LEU A 185 7.89 -7.70 11.16
CA LEU A 185 6.80 -8.58 10.70
C LEU A 185 6.55 -9.75 11.65
N GLY A 186 7.59 -10.34 12.25
CA GLY A 186 7.43 -11.49 13.14
C GLY A 186 6.49 -11.20 14.32
N PRO A 187 6.75 -10.14 15.12
CA PRO A 187 5.82 -9.71 16.17
C PRO A 187 4.43 -9.31 15.65
N LEU A 188 4.35 -8.65 14.49
CA LEU A 188 3.08 -8.24 13.90
C LEU A 188 2.22 -9.46 13.52
N PHE A 189 2.78 -10.44 12.82
CA PHE A 189 2.06 -11.65 12.43
C PHE A 189 1.65 -12.45 13.68
N ALA A 190 2.52 -12.59 14.68
CA ALA A 190 2.12 -13.26 15.93
C ALA A 190 0.94 -12.58 16.64
N GLU A 191 0.83 -11.24 16.55
CA GLU A 191 -0.31 -10.50 17.09
C GLU A 191 -1.57 -10.69 16.22
N LEU A 192 -1.43 -10.64 14.89
CA LEU A 192 -2.51 -10.90 13.93
C LEU A 192 -3.04 -12.35 14.01
N ASP A 193 -2.17 -13.33 14.27
CA ASP A 193 -2.51 -14.74 14.40
C ASP A 193 -3.41 -14.99 15.62
N CYS A 194 -3.34 -14.14 16.66
CA CYS A 194 -4.30 -14.16 17.78
C CYS A 194 -5.75 -13.90 17.33
N TYR A 195 -5.95 -13.35 16.13
CA TYR A 195 -7.24 -13.03 15.52
C TYR A 195 -7.53 -13.89 14.27
N GLY A 196 -6.74 -14.93 14.01
CA GLY A 196 -6.97 -15.86 12.88
C GLY A 196 -6.54 -15.34 11.51
N ASN A 197 -5.49 -14.52 11.45
CA ASN A 197 -5.04 -13.84 10.23
C ASN A 197 -4.76 -14.75 9.03
N ALA A 198 -4.24 -15.96 9.22
CA ALA A 198 -4.00 -16.92 8.14
C ALA A 198 -5.20 -17.83 7.84
N GLY A 199 -6.30 -17.70 8.60
CA GLY A 199 -7.34 -18.72 8.69
C GLY A 199 -6.78 -20.05 9.19
N ASP A 200 -7.62 -20.86 9.80
CA ASP A 200 -7.35 -22.30 9.85
C ASP A 200 -8.55 -22.95 9.17
N GLU A 201 -8.41 -23.14 7.84
CA GLU A 201 -9.45 -23.82 7.05
C GLU A 201 -9.69 -25.25 7.56
N GLU A 202 -8.69 -25.90 8.17
CA GLU A 202 -8.81 -27.23 8.76
C GLU A 202 -9.54 -27.19 10.11
N ALA A 203 -9.36 -26.14 10.91
CA ALA A 203 -10.07 -25.95 12.18
C ALA A 203 -11.39 -25.16 12.07
N GLY A 204 -11.73 -24.66 10.89
CA GLY A 204 -12.96 -23.89 10.63
C GLY A 204 -13.03 -22.56 11.40
N THR A 205 -11.88 -21.99 11.79
CA THR A 205 -11.82 -20.72 12.50
C THR A 205 -11.73 -19.59 11.49
N GLU A 206 -12.83 -18.87 11.31
CA GLU A 206 -12.87 -17.66 10.48
C GLU A 206 -12.10 -16.54 11.21
N GLY A 207 -11.11 -15.96 10.52
CA GLY A 207 -10.37 -14.82 11.05
C GLY A 207 -11.28 -13.60 11.22
N VAL A 208 -10.99 -12.76 12.21
CA VAL A 208 -11.74 -11.53 12.44
C VAL A 208 -10.94 -10.31 12.02
N PRO A 209 -11.59 -9.27 11.44
CA PRO A 209 -10.90 -8.03 11.13
C PRO A 209 -10.41 -7.36 12.42
N VAL A 210 -9.29 -6.64 12.34
CA VAL A 210 -8.68 -5.99 13.51
C VAL A 210 -8.58 -4.49 13.34
N ARG A 211 -8.74 -3.76 14.45
CA ARG A 211 -8.44 -2.34 14.54
C ARG A 211 -6.95 -2.16 14.76
N ALA A 212 -6.35 -1.29 13.95
CA ALA A 212 -4.92 -1.00 14.03
C ALA A 212 -4.64 0.49 13.75
N SER A 213 -3.43 0.93 14.06
CA SER A 213 -2.89 2.20 13.55
C SER A 213 -1.76 1.94 12.58
N LEU A 214 -1.72 2.71 11.49
CA LEU A 214 -0.62 2.78 10.55
C LEU A 214 0.07 4.14 10.67
N THR A 215 1.32 4.15 11.15
CA THR A 215 2.07 5.37 11.46
C THR A 215 3.36 5.47 10.63
N ILE A 216 3.69 6.66 10.12
CA ILE A 216 5.05 7.00 9.68
C ILE A 216 5.82 7.63 10.84
N GLU A 217 6.85 6.92 11.30
CA GLU A 217 7.82 7.46 12.25
C GLU A 217 9.06 7.97 11.52
N ASN A 218 9.41 9.25 11.69
CA ASN A 218 10.70 9.76 11.24
C ASN A 218 11.79 9.39 12.24
N VAL A 219 12.78 8.61 11.78
CA VAL A 219 13.94 8.24 12.58
C VAL A 219 15.14 9.03 12.08
N THR A 220 15.66 9.90 12.92
CA THR A 220 16.87 10.70 12.63
C THR A 220 17.97 10.41 13.64
N TYR A 221 19.15 10.04 13.15
CA TYR A 221 20.31 9.75 13.99
C TYR A 221 21.63 9.98 13.24
N VAL A 222 22.73 10.06 13.99
CA VAL A 222 24.09 10.15 13.43
C VAL A 222 24.82 8.84 13.69
N PRO A 223 25.14 8.02 12.66
CA PRO A 223 25.87 6.78 12.84
C PRO A 223 27.28 7.06 13.36
N LYS A 224 27.73 6.30 14.36
CA LYS A 224 29.10 6.38 14.86
C LYS A 224 30.10 5.55 14.03
N LYS A 225 29.61 4.60 13.24
CA LYS A 225 30.41 3.64 12.46
C LYS A 225 29.73 3.36 11.11
N GLY A 226 30.51 2.87 10.14
CA GLY A 226 30.04 2.50 8.81
C GLY A 226 30.22 3.60 7.76
N PRO A 227 29.78 3.35 6.51
CA PRO A 227 30.04 4.24 5.37
C PRO A 227 29.38 5.62 5.48
N ARG A 228 28.40 5.79 6.38
CA ARG A 228 27.73 7.06 6.68
C ARG A 228 28.07 7.61 8.07
N ALA A 229 29.19 7.18 8.66
CA ALA A 229 29.60 7.66 9.98
C ALA A 229 29.74 9.19 10.00
N GLY A 230 29.20 9.83 11.04
CA GLY A 230 29.22 11.29 11.20
C GLY A 230 28.21 12.06 10.33
N GLN A 231 27.46 11.39 9.45
CA GLN A 231 26.42 12.02 8.63
C GLN A 231 25.05 11.85 9.29
N THR A 232 24.22 12.89 9.28
CA THR A 232 22.82 12.75 9.70
C THR A 232 22.08 11.84 8.74
N VAL A 233 21.58 10.72 9.25
CA VAL A 233 20.72 9.79 8.53
C VAL A 233 19.31 9.97 9.05
N SER A 234 18.39 10.31 8.14
CA SER A 234 16.96 10.38 8.41
C SER A 234 16.23 9.44 7.47
N TYR A 235 15.29 8.65 8.00
CA TYR A 235 14.42 7.79 7.19
C TYR A 235 13.06 7.60 7.87
N ASN A 236 12.06 7.33 7.05
CA ASN A 236 10.70 7.09 7.51
C ASN A 236 10.45 5.59 7.66
N LYS A 237 9.95 5.23 8.83
CA LYS A 237 9.66 3.86 9.24
C LYS A 237 8.15 3.71 9.41
N PRO A 238 7.48 2.93 8.55
CA PRO A 238 6.10 2.53 8.80
C PRO A 238 6.02 1.62 10.03
N VAL A 239 5.03 1.86 10.88
CA VAL A 239 4.74 1.07 12.08
C VAL A 239 3.26 0.74 12.10
N ILE A 240 2.95 -0.55 12.26
CA ILE A 240 1.58 -1.04 12.48
C ILE A 240 1.48 -1.46 13.94
N LYS A 241 0.39 -1.07 14.59
CA LYS A 241 0.06 -1.48 15.95
C LYS A 241 -1.38 -1.94 16.00
N ILE A 242 -1.62 -3.15 16.49
CA ILE A 242 -2.97 -3.71 16.65
C ILE A 242 -3.56 -3.25 17.99
N PHE A 243 -4.86 -3.02 18.03
CA PHE A 243 -5.61 -2.60 19.21
C PHE A 243 -6.66 -3.61 19.66
N GLY A 244 -7.04 -4.54 18.79
CA GLY A 244 -8.04 -5.57 19.07
C GLY A 244 -8.90 -5.89 17.86
N ALA A 245 -9.86 -6.80 18.03
CA ALA A 245 -10.86 -7.09 17.00
C ALA A 245 -11.66 -5.82 16.65
N TYR A 246 -12.08 -5.76 15.40
CA TYR A 246 -13.03 -4.79 14.87
C TYR A 246 -14.42 -5.43 14.88
N GLU A 247 -15.33 -4.82 15.63
CA GLU A 247 -16.75 -5.13 15.58
C GLU A 247 -17.41 -4.00 14.80
N ALA A 248 -18.05 -4.33 13.67
CA ALA A 248 -18.87 -3.35 12.97
C ALA A 248 -19.99 -2.91 13.92
N ALA A 249 -20.24 -1.60 14.02
CA ALA A 249 -21.44 -1.15 14.70
C ALA A 249 -22.63 -1.73 13.94
N GLU A 250 -23.42 -2.60 14.59
CA GLU A 250 -24.70 -3.03 14.03
C GLU A 250 -25.52 -1.76 13.74
N ASP A 251 -25.91 -1.57 12.48
CA ASP A 251 -26.89 -0.55 12.11
C ASP A 251 -28.12 -0.76 13.00
N GLU A 252 -28.36 0.15 13.96
CA GLU A 252 -29.65 0.24 14.65
C GLU A 252 -30.71 0.67 13.63
N GLY A 253 -31.17 -0.31 12.85
CA GLY A 253 -32.26 -0.19 11.92
C GLY A 253 -33.55 0.15 12.68
N ALA A 254 -33.92 1.43 12.64
CA ALA A 254 -35.28 1.91 12.44
C ALA A 254 -36.41 1.07 13.06
N GLY A 255 -36.42 0.94 14.40
CA GLY A 255 -37.57 0.49 15.18
C GLY A 255 -38.63 1.58 15.39
N LEU A 256 -39.03 2.31 14.35
CA LEU A 256 -40.17 3.23 14.39
C LEU A 256 -41.12 2.94 13.22
N SER A 257 -41.89 1.86 13.32
CA SER A 257 -43.30 1.88 12.94
C SER A 257 -44.02 0.58 13.32
N LYS A 258 -45.05 0.75 14.15
CA LYS A 258 -46.37 0.09 14.17
C LYS A 258 -46.78 -0.33 15.58
N ALA A 259 -47.58 0.53 16.21
CA ALA A 259 -48.90 0.13 16.70
C ALA A 259 -49.75 1.39 16.81
N ALA A 260 -50.79 1.42 15.98
CA ALA A 260 -51.96 2.27 16.13
C ALA A 260 -52.86 1.74 17.25
#